data_AF-K0T9N3-F1
#
_entry.id   AF-K0T9N3-F1
#
_cell.length_a   1.000
_cell.length_b   1.000
_cell.length_c   1.000
_cell.angle_alpha   90.00
_cell.angle_beta   90.00
_cell.angle_gamma   90.00
#
_symmetry.space_group_name_H-M   'P 1'
#
loop_
_entity.id
_entity.type
_entity.pdbx_description
1 polymer ?
#
loop_
_entity_poly.entity_id
_entity_poly.type
_entity_poly.pdbx_seq_one_letter_code
_entity_poly.pdbx_strand_id
1 'polypeptide(L)'
;EDRANATLVVDSASIPALCAATACSQLALMTHLLQLGANVDGRTIFGGTAISYAFEGKLEDVNNKVRLLLSWGASFFSGHGCSREGCISEARDLGHHEVARLLESELGGRRCEIVGLLEWPELNGKTCVADEYLPASDQYRVTLETKTKEALLLGPSNLKRRDRTPEDCGYYLEFKNGRAVRHDFDSSEDCKAFVAALNGGEARPVVTEEAEARAERAAAELLAELGLDDSPNDFAASDGQVKKSKKKKGGKKKNKKKSK
;
A
#
# COMPACT_ATOMS: atom_id res chain seq x y z
N GLU A 1 15.28 3.21 -10.30
CA GLU A 1 15.11 3.64 -8.89
C GLU A 1 13.97 4.64 -8.69
N ASP A 2 13.65 5.52 -9.65
CA ASP A 2 12.68 6.62 -9.44
C ASP A 2 11.17 6.26 -9.45
N ARG A 3 10.79 4.99 -9.69
CA ARG A 3 9.36 4.60 -9.80
C ARG A 3 8.67 4.43 -8.45
N ALA A 4 9.39 4.14 -7.37
CA ALA A 4 8.80 3.89 -6.05
C ALA A 4 8.26 5.19 -5.41
N ASN A 5 8.89 6.32 -5.75
CA ASN A 5 8.46 7.66 -5.35
C ASN A 5 7.56 8.33 -6.40
N ALA A 6 7.05 7.56 -7.36
CA ALA A 6 6.15 8.08 -8.37
C ALA A 6 4.94 8.76 -7.72
N THR A 7 4.59 9.92 -8.26
CA THR A 7 3.42 10.68 -7.84
C THR A 7 2.31 10.45 -8.85
N LEU A 8 1.12 10.11 -8.38
CA LEU A 8 -0.07 10.13 -9.23
C LEU A 8 -0.44 11.59 -9.47
N VAL A 9 -0.44 11.99 -10.74
CA VAL A 9 -0.93 13.30 -11.18
C VAL A 9 -2.39 13.12 -11.57
N VAL A 10 -3.30 13.54 -10.69
CA VAL A 10 -4.74 13.61 -11.02
C VAL A 10 -5.13 15.08 -11.03
N ASP A 11 -5.39 15.60 -12.24
CA ASP A 11 -6.03 16.89 -12.58
C ASP A 11 -5.53 18.20 -11.92
N SER A 12 -4.47 18.15 -11.08
CA SER A 12 -3.66 19.25 -10.52
C SER A 12 -2.95 18.85 -9.19
N ALA A 13 -3.15 17.63 -8.68
CA ALA A 13 -2.54 17.17 -7.43
C ALA A 13 -1.51 16.06 -7.66
N SER A 14 -0.30 16.24 -7.11
CA SER A 14 0.75 15.22 -7.01
C SER A 14 0.60 14.47 -5.68
N ILE A 15 0.23 13.20 -5.72
CA ILE A 15 0.06 12.35 -4.53
C ILE A 15 1.09 11.21 -4.59
N PRO A 16 1.97 11.04 -3.58
CA PRO A 16 2.88 9.90 -3.54
C PRO A 16 2.11 8.57 -3.64
N ALA A 17 2.59 7.64 -4.46
CA ALA A 17 1.93 6.35 -4.67
C ALA A 17 1.63 5.60 -3.35
N LEU A 18 2.52 5.73 -2.35
CA LEU A 18 2.31 5.16 -1.02
C LEU A 18 1.09 5.76 -0.30
N CYS A 19 0.84 7.07 -0.42
CA CYS A 19 -0.34 7.71 0.18
C CYS A 19 -1.63 7.18 -0.48
N ALA A 20 -1.66 7.09 -1.81
CA ALA A 20 -2.80 6.53 -2.54
C ALA A 20 -3.05 5.06 -2.18
N ALA A 21 -2.01 4.22 -2.12
CA ALA A 21 -2.11 2.83 -1.70
C ALA A 21 -2.64 2.70 -0.25
N THR A 22 -2.27 3.63 0.63
CA THR A 22 -2.71 3.67 2.03
C THR A 22 -4.20 4.02 2.13
N ALA A 23 -4.67 5.03 1.40
CA ALA A 23 -6.08 5.44 1.37
C ALA A 23 -6.98 4.33 0.80
N CYS A 24 -6.50 3.56 -0.17
CA CYS A 24 -7.20 2.42 -0.76
C CYS A 24 -7.08 1.10 0.04
N SER A 25 -6.45 1.13 1.22
CA SER A 25 -6.16 -0.05 2.08
C SER A 25 -5.48 -1.23 1.33
N GLN A 26 -4.54 -0.93 0.43
CA GLN A 26 -3.82 -1.95 -0.35
C GLN A 26 -2.52 -2.34 0.35
N LEU A 27 -2.60 -3.11 1.45
CA LEU A 27 -1.44 -3.43 2.30
C LEU A 27 -0.29 -4.10 1.54
N ALA A 28 -0.60 -4.99 0.61
CA ALA A 28 0.41 -5.66 -0.21
C ALA A 28 1.13 -4.68 -1.14
N LEU A 29 0.40 -3.72 -1.72
CA LEU A 29 0.98 -2.66 -2.56
C LEU A 29 1.82 -1.68 -1.72
N MET A 30 1.34 -1.27 -0.54
CA MET A 30 2.11 -0.43 0.39
C MET A 30 3.46 -1.07 0.72
N THR A 31 3.44 -2.37 1.08
CA THR A 31 4.64 -3.13 1.42
C THR A 31 5.62 -3.18 0.24
N HIS A 32 5.11 -3.44 -0.97
CA HIS A 32 5.95 -3.50 -2.16
C HIS A 32 6.58 -2.16 -2.51
N LEU A 33 5.80 -1.07 -2.43
CA LEU A 33 6.31 0.29 -2.66
C LEU A 33 7.44 0.62 -1.67
N LEU A 34 7.27 0.28 -0.39
CA LEU A 34 8.30 0.48 0.63
C LEU A 34 9.56 -0.36 0.34
N GLN A 35 9.40 -1.64 -0.05
CA GLN A 35 10.50 -2.50 -0.48
C GLN A 35 11.24 -1.99 -1.73
N LEU A 36 10.57 -1.21 -2.58
CA LEU A 36 11.18 -0.54 -3.73
C LEU A 36 11.79 0.84 -3.40
N GLY A 37 11.74 1.27 -2.14
CA GLY A 37 12.32 2.55 -1.69
C GLY A 37 11.36 3.75 -1.72
N ALA A 38 10.05 3.52 -1.63
CA ALA A 38 9.09 4.60 -1.46
C ALA A 38 9.38 5.36 -0.15
N ASN A 39 9.39 6.69 -0.24
CA ASN A 39 9.55 7.57 0.90
C ASN A 39 8.32 7.46 1.81
N VAL A 40 8.49 6.84 2.97
CA VAL A 40 7.44 6.66 3.99
C VAL A 40 6.83 8.00 4.45
N ASP A 41 7.63 9.07 4.43
CA ASP A 41 7.24 10.43 4.83
C ASP A 41 7.00 11.35 3.62
N GLY A 42 6.79 10.78 2.42
CA GLY A 42 6.41 11.52 1.23
C GLY A 42 5.09 12.28 1.46
N ARG A 43 5.08 13.57 1.11
CA ARG A 43 3.95 14.47 1.37
C ARG A 43 3.09 14.71 0.14
N THR A 44 1.78 14.77 0.35
CA THR A 44 0.82 15.24 -0.66
C THR A 44 0.86 16.77 -0.77
N ILE A 45 0.15 17.31 -1.76
CA ILE A 45 -0.07 18.77 -1.88
C ILE A 45 -0.77 19.38 -0.66
N PHE A 46 -1.47 18.57 0.14
CA PHE A 46 -2.09 18.99 1.38
C PHE A 46 -1.17 18.82 2.58
N GLY A 47 0.11 18.47 2.39
CA GLY A 47 1.08 18.27 3.47
C GLY A 47 0.95 16.96 4.24
N GLY A 48 -0.10 16.16 3.97
CA GLY A 48 -0.34 14.85 4.58
C GLY A 48 0.68 13.80 4.14
N THR A 49 1.03 12.85 5.01
CA THR A 49 1.90 11.70 4.72
C THR A 49 1.10 10.40 4.80
N ALA A 50 1.70 9.26 4.43
CA ALA A 50 0.99 7.98 4.47
C ALA A 50 0.36 7.68 5.85
N ILE A 51 0.99 8.11 6.97
CA ILE A 51 0.42 7.87 8.30
C ILE A 51 -0.88 8.64 8.57
N SER A 52 -1.08 9.84 7.97
CA SER A 52 -2.35 10.55 8.10
C SER A 52 -3.46 9.84 7.31
N TYR A 53 -3.14 9.36 6.10
CA TYR A 53 -4.07 8.59 5.27
C TYR A 53 -4.33 7.17 5.80
N ALA A 54 -3.58 6.70 6.81
CA ALA A 54 -3.81 5.39 7.43
C ALA A 54 -5.16 5.31 8.17
N PHE A 55 -5.72 6.45 8.58
CA PHE A 55 -7.02 6.54 9.24
C PHE A 55 -8.19 6.73 8.28
N GLU A 56 -7.91 6.95 6.99
CA GLU A 56 -8.94 7.04 5.96
C GLU A 56 -9.33 5.65 5.40
N GLY A 57 -10.55 5.55 4.87
CA GLY A 57 -11.05 4.35 4.19
C GLY A 57 -11.64 3.30 5.13
N LYS A 58 -11.36 2.02 4.87
CA LYS A 58 -11.90 0.91 5.68
C LYS A 58 -11.23 0.87 7.06
N LEU A 59 -12.03 1.03 8.11
CA LEU A 59 -11.58 1.05 9.50
C LEU A 59 -10.89 -0.25 9.95
N GLU A 60 -11.25 -1.39 9.35
CA GLU A 60 -10.74 -2.72 9.72
C GLU A 60 -9.21 -2.86 9.52
N ASP A 61 -8.60 -2.07 8.63
CA ASP A 61 -7.19 -2.19 8.25
C ASP A 61 -6.26 -1.18 8.91
N VAL A 62 -6.79 -0.26 9.74
CA VAL A 62 -6.00 0.85 10.33
C VAL A 62 -4.79 0.33 11.11
N ASN A 63 -4.97 -0.70 11.92
CA ASN A 63 -3.91 -1.30 12.74
C ASN A 63 -2.74 -1.79 11.85
N ASN A 64 -3.05 -2.56 10.80
CA ASN A 64 -2.04 -3.08 9.87
C ASN A 64 -1.32 -1.97 9.10
N LYS A 65 -2.05 -0.94 8.64
CA LYS A 65 -1.46 0.22 7.93
C LYS A 65 -0.51 0.99 8.83
N VAL A 66 -0.94 1.33 10.05
CA VAL A 66 -0.12 2.10 11.01
C VAL A 66 1.11 1.29 11.44
N ARG A 67 0.94 0.01 11.80
CA ARG A 67 2.07 -0.85 12.16
C ARG A 67 3.07 -0.97 11.01
N LEU A 68 2.62 -1.19 9.78
CA LEU A 68 3.51 -1.24 8.62
C LEU A 68 4.33 0.06 8.51
N LEU A 69 3.67 1.22 8.47
CA LEU A 69 4.35 2.52 8.31
C LEU A 69 5.33 2.82 9.45
N LEU A 70 4.95 2.59 10.72
CA LEU A 70 5.83 2.79 11.87
C LEU A 70 7.07 1.89 11.82
N SER A 71 6.87 0.64 11.38
CA SER A 71 7.92 -0.36 11.28
C SER A 71 8.94 -0.05 10.15
N TRP A 72 8.55 0.80 9.20
CA TRP A 72 9.37 1.40 8.14
C TRP A 72 9.83 2.83 8.48
N GLY A 73 9.65 3.26 9.73
CA GLY A 73 10.24 4.49 10.21
C GLY A 73 9.42 5.76 10.01
N ALA A 74 8.12 5.65 9.73
CA ALA A 74 7.23 6.81 9.61
C ALA A 74 7.43 7.82 10.77
N SER A 75 7.53 9.09 10.38
CA SER A 75 7.71 10.22 11.28
C SER A 75 6.40 10.98 11.46
N PHE A 76 6.33 11.74 12.54
CA PHE A 76 5.20 12.63 12.81
C PHE A 76 5.60 14.07 12.52
N PHE A 77 4.67 14.84 11.96
CA PHE A 77 4.87 16.23 11.56
C PHE A 77 3.74 17.10 12.06
N SER A 78 3.99 18.37 12.35
CA SER A 78 2.93 19.30 12.75
C SER A 78 1.98 19.58 11.58
N GLY A 79 0.67 19.63 11.87
CA GLY A 79 -0.39 19.93 10.89
C GLY A 79 -0.86 18.73 10.07
N HIS A 80 -1.96 18.93 9.34
CA HIS A 80 -2.52 17.98 8.35
C HIS A 80 -2.72 16.54 8.85
N GLY A 81 -3.09 16.35 10.12
CA GLY A 81 -3.29 15.03 10.71
C GLY A 81 -2.03 14.17 10.82
N CYS A 82 -0.85 14.74 10.61
CA CYS A 82 0.43 14.03 10.66
C CYS A 82 1.09 14.08 12.05
N SER A 83 0.54 14.86 12.98
CA SER A 83 1.09 14.97 14.33
C SER A 83 0.77 13.72 15.11
N ARG A 84 1.68 13.29 15.99
CA ARG A 84 1.48 12.11 16.83
C ARG A 84 0.20 12.21 17.65
N GLU A 85 -0.05 13.38 18.24
CA GLU A 85 -1.23 13.66 19.06
C GLU A 85 -2.51 13.65 18.22
N GLY A 86 -2.46 14.20 17.00
CA GLY A 86 -3.54 14.13 16.04
C GLY A 86 -3.90 12.68 15.66
N CYS A 87 -2.91 11.86 15.33
CA CYS A 87 -3.13 10.43 15.03
C CYS A 87 -3.69 9.67 16.25
N ILE A 88 -3.24 10.01 17.48
CA ILE A 88 -3.78 9.42 18.71
C ILE A 88 -5.25 9.81 18.92
N SER A 89 -5.60 11.10 18.72
CA SER A 89 -6.98 11.56 18.81
C SER A 89 -7.87 10.85 17.81
N GLU A 90 -7.46 10.83 16.53
CA GLU A 90 -8.19 10.17 15.45
C GLU A 90 -8.39 8.68 15.74
N ALA A 91 -7.34 7.99 16.20
CA ALA A 91 -7.43 6.58 16.59
C ALA A 91 -8.47 6.36 17.70
N ARG A 92 -8.57 7.26 18.68
CA ARG A 92 -9.56 7.16 19.77
C ARG A 92 -10.97 7.46 19.28
N ASP A 93 -11.13 8.50 18.46
CA ASP A 93 -12.42 8.92 17.91
C ASP A 93 -13.04 7.82 17.00
N LEU A 94 -12.18 7.07 16.31
CA LEU A 94 -12.56 5.91 15.49
C LEU A 94 -12.65 4.59 16.29
N GLY A 95 -12.36 4.58 17.59
CA GLY A 95 -12.43 3.39 18.46
C GLY A 95 -11.23 2.42 18.37
N HIS A 96 -10.15 2.80 17.68
CA HIS A 96 -8.91 2.02 17.56
C HIS A 96 -7.97 2.23 18.76
N HIS A 97 -8.44 1.87 19.96
CA HIS A 97 -7.69 2.06 21.22
C HIS A 97 -6.32 1.35 21.25
N GLU A 98 -6.18 0.22 20.57
CA GLU A 98 -4.88 -0.45 20.44
C GLU A 98 -3.87 0.41 19.68
N VAL A 99 -4.29 1.03 18.58
CA VAL A 99 -3.45 1.94 17.79
C VAL A 99 -3.11 3.20 18.58
N ALA A 100 -4.06 3.74 19.35
CA ALA A 100 -3.79 4.87 20.23
C ALA A 100 -2.68 4.54 21.26
N ARG A 101 -2.81 3.39 21.97
CA ARG A 101 -1.79 2.92 22.93
C ARG A 101 -0.44 2.64 22.26
N LEU A 102 -0.47 2.07 21.04
CA LEU A 102 0.73 1.84 20.23
C LEU A 102 1.46 3.16 19.98
N LEU A 103 0.74 4.18 19.52
CA LEU A 103 1.26 5.50 19.19
C LEU A 103 1.71 6.29 20.42
N GLU A 104 1.13 6.07 21.60
CA GLU A 104 1.52 6.71 22.87
C GLU A 104 2.90 6.26 23.36
N SER A 105 3.31 5.03 23.04
CA SER A 105 4.64 4.51 23.35
C SER A 105 5.68 4.94 22.32
N GLU A 106 6.93 5.14 22.74
CA GLU A 106 8.00 5.64 21.85
C GLU A 106 8.35 4.65 20.74
N LEU A 107 8.44 3.36 21.09
CA LEU A 107 8.84 2.30 20.17
C LEU A 107 7.66 1.51 19.60
N GLY A 108 6.42 1.78 20.04
CA GLY A 108 5.26 1.02 19.59
C GLY A 108 5.11 0.99 18.07
N GLY A 109 4.97 -0.21 17.52
CA GLY A 109 4.86 -0.49 16.10
C GLY A 109 6.17 -0.35 15.33
N ARG A 110 7.24 0.14 15.96
CA ARG A 110 8.55 0.32 15.34
C ARG A 110 9.35 -0.96 15.37
N ARG A 111 10.24 -1.07 14.39
CA ARG A 111 11.26 -2.12 14.36
C ARG A 111 12.43 -1.72 15.24
N CYS A 112 12.91 -2.67 16.01
CA CYS A 112 14.02 -2.50 16.93
C CYS A 112 15.06 -3.60 16.74
N GLU A 113 16.27 -3.30 17.17
CA GLU A 113 17.34 -4.25 17.43
C GLU A 113 17.43 -4.48 18.94
N ILE A 114 17.56 -5.74 19.33
CA ILE A 114 17.74 -6.12 20.73
C ILE A 114 19.20 -5.86 21.13
N VAL A 115 19.38 -5.15 22.24
CA VAL A 115 20.71 -4.76 22.73
C VAL A 115 20.82 -4.94 24.25
N GLY A 116 22.05 -5.17 24.72
CA GLY A 116 22.36 -5.15 26.16
C GLY A 116 21.66 -6.21 27.00
N LEU A 117 21.21 -7.33 26.41
CA LEU A 117 20.73 -8.48 27.17
C LEU A 117 21.91 -9.25 27.75
N LEU A 118 21.95 -9.35 29.09
CA LEU A 118 22.97 -10.10 29.82
C LEU A 118 22.59 -11.57 30.01
N GLU A 119 21.31 -11.84 30.25
CA GLU A 119 20.86 -13.19 30.52
C GLU A 119 20.93 -14.04 29.24
N TRP A 120 20.53 -13.48 28.10
CA TRP A 120 20.33 -14.19 26.82
C TRP A 120 21.13 -13.46 25.72
N PRO A 121 22.47 -13.54 25.76
CA PRO A 121 23.34 -12.75 24.90
C PRO A 121 23.17 -13.07 23.40
N GLU A 122 22.67 -14.26 23.07
CA GLU A 122 22.39 -14.72 21.71
C GLU A 122 21.22 -13.98 21.03
N LEU A 123 20.41 -13.27 21.81
CA LEU A 123 19.35 -12.40 21.28
C LEU A 123 19.88 -11.02 20.87
N ASN A 124 21.05 -10.61 21.36
CA ASN A 124 21.63 -9.31 20.99
C ASN A 124 21.93 -9.27 19.49
N GLY A 125 21.55 -8.16 18.84
CA GLY A 125 21.67 -7.95 17.40
C GLY A 125 20.49 -8.48 16.58
N LYS A 126 19.62 -9.33 17.17
CA LYS A 126 18.39 -9.77 16.50
C LYS A 126 17.38 -8.64 16.38
N THR A 127 16.57 -8.69 15.33
CA THR A 127 15.54 -7.68 15.06
C THR A 127 14.17 -8.14 15.51
N CYS A 128 13.37 -7.18 15.98
CA CYS A 128 12.03 -7.40 16.49
C CYS A 128 11.12 -6.21 16.18
N VAL A 129 9.82 -6.40 16.33
CA VAL A 129 8.81 -5.31 16.30
C VAL A 129 8.22 -5.16 17.68
N ALA A 130 8.14 -3.93 18.19
CA ALA A 130 7.53 -3.65 19.48
C ALA A 130 6.00 -3.58 19.33
N ASP A 131 5.31 -4.65 19.72
CA ASP A 131 3.89 -4.83 19.45
C ASP A 131 2.98 -4.04 20.38
N GLU A 132 3.35 -3.99 21.67
CA GLU A 132 2.58 -3.32 22.72
C GLU A 132 3.54 -2.91 23.85
N TYR A 133 3.31 -1.73 24.43
CA TYR A 133 3.96 -1.30 25.66
C TYR A 133 3.08 -1.63 26.87
N LEU A 134 3.67 -2.19 27.92
CA LEU A 134 3.02 -2.60 29.17
C LEU A 134 3.48 -1.67 30.30
N PRO A 135 2.70 -0.63 30.65
CA PRO A 135 3.13 0.37 31.64
C PRO A 135 3.34 -0.21 33.05
N ALA A 136 2.65 -1.31 33.39
CA ALA A 136 2.72 -1.92 34.71
C ALA A 136 4.08 -2.57 35.02
N SER A 137 4.78 -3.06 33.99
CA SER A 137 6.10 -3.69 34.12
C SER A 137 7.23 -2.90 33.46
N ASP A 138 6.92 -1.75 32.85
CA ASP A 138 7.83 -0.96 32.03
C ASP A 138 8.56 -1.83 30.98
N GLN A 139 7.77 -2.59 30.21
CA GLN A 139 8.28 -3.50 29.19
C GLN A 139 7.47 -3.41 27.91
N TYR A 140 8.13 -3.71 26.79
CA TYR A 140 7.48 -3.96 25.52
C TYR A 140 7.29 -5.46 25.33
N ARG A 141 6.09 -5.84 24.89
CA ARG A 141 5.90 -7.10 24.15
C ARG A 141 6.48 -6.88 22.76
N VAL A 142 7.48 -7.67 22.41
CA VAL A 142 8.10 -7.63 21.09
C VAL A 142 7.96 -8.98 20.40
N THR A 143 7.82 -8.97 19.09
CA THR A 143 7.86 -10.18 18.26
C THR A 143 9.16 -10.21 17.47
N LEU A 144 9.93 -11.30 17.60
CA LEU A 144 11.14 -11.53 16.82
C LEU A 144 10.82 -11.69 15.33
N GLU A 145 11.66 -11.13 14.48
CA GLU A 145 11.57 -11.29 13.02
C GLU A 145 12.24 -12.59 12.55
N THR A 146 11.74 -13.69 13.06
CA THR A 146 12.12 -15.05 12.64
C THR A 146 10.88 -15.75 12.09
N LYS A 147 11.04 -16.89 11.42
CA LYS A 147 9.91 -17.71 10.96
C LYS A 147 8.99 -18.14 12.11
N THR A 148 9.54 -18.32 13.31
CA THR A 148 8.77 -18.73 14.49
C THR A 148 7.94 -17.61 15.10
N LYS A 149 8.26 -16.33 14.80
CA LYS A 149 7.58 -15.14 15.35
C LYS A 149 7.41 -15.20 16.87
N GLU A 150 8.48 -15.60 17.55
CA GLU A 150 8.51 -15.72 19.01
C GLU A 150 8.31 -14.35 19.67
N ALA A 151 7.46 -14.29 20.69
CA ALA A 151 7.19 -13.07 21.44
C ALA A 151 7.95 -13.05 22.77
N LEU A 152 8.58 -11.91 23.08
CA LEU A 152 9.38 -11.68 24.28
C LEU A 152 8.89 -10.43 25.03
N LEU A 153 9.24 -10.33 26.32
CA LEU A 153 9.05 -9.12 27.11
C LEU A 153 10.41 -8.49 27.39
N LEU A 154 10.64 -7.29 26.86
CA LEU A 154 11.92 -6.59 26.95
C LEU A 154 11.73 -5.17 27.48
N GLY A 155 12.63 -4.72 28.35
CA GLY A 155 12.63 -3.35 28.83
C GLY A 155 13.03 -2.35 27.72
N PRO A 156 12.62 -1.07 27.80
CA PRO A 156 13.00 -0.03 26.84
C PRO A 156 14.52 0.07 26.63
N SER A 157 15.32 -0.13 27.68
CA SER A 157 16.78 -0.11 27.63
C SER A 157 17.40 -1.22 26.76
N ASN A 158 16.63 -2.28 26.49
CA ASN A 158 17.07 -3.40 25.67
C ASN A 158 16.66 -3.29 24.20
N LEU A 159 16.03 -2.18 23.82
CA LEU A 159 15.52 -1.95 22.48
C LEU A 159 16.14 -0.70 21.88
N LYS A 160 16.77 -0.86 20.73
CA LYS A 160 17.27 0.25 19.91
C LYS A 160 16.47 0.34 18.63
N ARG A 161 15.86 1.49 18.33
CA ARG A 161 15.14 1.71 17.07
C ARG A 161 16.04 1.38 15.87
N ARG A 162 15.53 0.55 14.96
CA ARG A 162 16.17 0.13 13.69
C ARG A 162 15.08 -0.11 12.66
N ASP A 163 14.64 0.96 12.02
CA ASP A 163 13.56 0.92 11.04
C ASP A 163 13.91 0.03 9.83
N ARG A 164 12.88 -0.44 9.12
CA ARG A 164 13.08 -1.19 7.87
C ARG A 164 13.62 -0.29 6.77
N THR A 165 14.41 -0.91 5.90
CA THR A 165 14.91 -0.32 4.65
C THR A 165 14.67 -1.32 3.51
N PRO A 166 14.75 -0.90 2.23
CA PRO A 166 14.71 -1.82 1.10
C PRO A 166 15.69 -2.99 1.25
N GLU A 167 16.90 -2.72 1.76
CA GLU A 167 17.97 -3.70 1.94
C GLU A 167 17.79 -4.57 3.20
N ASP A 168 17.14 -4.03 4.25
CA ASP A 168 16.90 -4.69 5.54
C ASP A 168 15.42 -4.57 5.94
N CYS A 169 14.56 -5.25 5.17
CA CYS A 169 13.11 -5.20 5.36
C CYS A 169 12.56 -6.27 6.33
N GLY A 170 13.38 -7.22 6.75
CA GLY A 170 13.04 -8.31 7.69
C GLY A 170 12.15 -9.42 7.10
N TYR A 171 11.47 -9.15 5.98
CA TYR A 171 10.72 -10.10 5.17
C TYR A 171 10.60 -9.55 3.74
N TYR A 172 10.36 -10.41 2.75
CA TYR A 172 10.24 -9.98 1.36
C TYR A 172 8.86 -10.31 0.79
N LEU A 173 8.24 -9.38 0.05
CA LEU A 173 6.93 -9.58 -0.58
C LEU A 173 7.12 -9.50 -2.09
N GLU A 174 7.02 -10.65 -2.74
CA GLU A 174 7.23 -10.79 -4.17
C GLU A 174 5.88 -10.87 -4.90
N PHE A 175 5.71 -10.09 -5.97
CA PHE A 175 4.53 -10.19 -6.83
C PHE A 175 4.83 -11.06 -8.04
N LYS A 176 4.24 -12.26 -8.10
CA LYS A 176 4.36 -13.21 -9.20
C LYS A 176 2.96 -13.62 -9.67
N ASN A 177 2.71 -13.52 -10.97
CA ASN A 177 1.44 -13.94 -11.60
C ASN A 177 0.18 -13.34 -10.93
N GLY A 178 0.23 -12.06 -10.58
CA GLY A 178 -0.89 -11.37 -9.93
C GLY A 178 -1.12 -11.76 -8.46
N ARG A 179 -0.25 -12.55 -7.85
CA ARG A 179 -0.31 -12.91 -6.42
C ARG A 179 0.90 -12.38 -5.67
N ALA A 180 0.66 -11.94 -4.44
CA ALA A 180 1.73 -11.57 -3.51
C ALA A 180 2.17 -12.83 -2.73
N VAL A 181 3.46 -13.14 -2.79
CA VAL A 181 4.11 -14.25 -2.08
C VAL A 181 5.02 -13.64 -1.01
N ARG A 182 4.78 -14.01 0.24
CA ARG A 182 5.59 -13.56 1.37
C ARG A 182 6.71 -14.56 1.65
N HIS A 183 7.93 -14.06 1.72
CA HIS A 183 9.13 -14.79 2.13
C HIS A 183 9.52 -14.35 3.53
N ASP A 184 9.41 -15.27 4.49
CA ASP A 184 9.87 -15.09 5.87
C ASP A 184 11.23 -15.80 6.07
N PHE A 185 12.08 -15.23 6.92
CA PHE A 185 13.47 -15.65 7.10
C PHE A 185 13.74 -16.06 8.54
N ASP A 186 14.80 -16.85 8.75
CA ASP A 186 15.22 -17.26 10.11
C ASP A 186 16.07 -16.18 10.78
N SER A 187 16.64 -15.25 10.01
CA SER A 187 17.44 -14.13 10.49
C SER A 187 17.34 -12.89 9.58
N SER A 188 17.78 -11.73 10.10
CA SER A 188 17.84 -10.49 9.30
C SER A 188 18.91 -10.57 8.21
N GLU A 189 19.95 -11.35 8.46
CA GLU A 189 21.07 -11.62 7.57
C GLU A 189 20.61 -12.42 6.34
N ASP A 190 19.78 -13.44 6.54
CA ASP A 190 19.19 -14.21 5.44
C ASP A 190 18.29 -13.34 4.55
N CYS A 191 17.49 -12.46 5.18
CA CYS A 191 16.66 -11.51 4.45
C CYS A 191 17.51 -10.56 3.58
N LYS A 192 18.57 -9.97 4.16
CA LYS A 192 19.51 -9.12 3.43
C LYS A 192 20.19 -9.86 2.29
N ALA A 193 20.65 -11.10 2.52
CA ALA A 193 21.28 -11.92 1.49
C ALA A 193 20.32 -12.21 0.33
N PHE A 194 19.06 -12.52 0.64
CA PHE A 194 18.02 -12.72 -0.38
C PHE A 194 17.76 -11.45 -1.20
N VAL A 195 17.60 -10.30 -0.55
CA VAL A 195 17.41 -9.01 -1.25
C VAL A 195 18.64 -8.66 -2.10
N ALA A 196 19.84 -8.85 -1.57
CA ALA A 196 21.08 -8.62 -2.30
C ALA A 196 21.19 -9.50 -3.55
N ALA A 197 20.80 -10.77 -3.46
CA ALA A 197 20.77 -11.67 -4.62
C ALA A 197 19.79 -11.21 -5.71
N LEU A 198 18.61 -10.72 -5.31
CA LEU A 198 17.63 -10.15 -6.26
C LEU A 198 18.14 -8.89 -6.97
N ASN A 199 18.91 -8.06 -6.28
CA ASN A 199 19.50 -6.85 -6.84
C ASN A 199 20.79 -7.14 -7.64
N GLY A 200 21.52 -8.20 -7.29
CA GLY A 200 22.81 -8.60 -7.84
C GLY A 200 22.76 -9.32 -9.20
N GLY A 201 21.57 -9.63 -9.73
CA GLY A 201 21.42 -9.99 -11.14
C GLY A 201 21.27 -11.48 -11.48
N GLU A 202 20.87 -12.36 -10.55
CA GLU A 202 20.33 -13.66 -10.97
C GLU A 202 18.86 -13.51 -11.37
N ALA A 203 18.68 -13.24 -12.67
CA ALA A 203 17.45 -13.38 -13.44
C ALA A 203 16.21 -12.66 -12.85
N ARG A 204 16.17 -11.33 -13.01
CA ARG A 204 14.94 -10.79 -13.57
C ARG A 204 14.79 -11.49 -14.93
N PRO A 205 13.68 -12.20 -15.23
CA PRO A 205 13.43 -12.58 -16.60
C PRO A 205 13.43 -11.25 -17.35
N VAL A 206 14.46 -11.05 -18.16
CA VAL A 206 14.44 -10.01 -19.19
C VAL A 206 13.13 -10.29 -19.90
N VAL A 207 12.19 -9.34 -19.84
CA VAL A 207 11.06 -9.36 -20.74
C VAL A 207 11.73 -9.25 -22.11
N THR A 208 11.93 -10.39 -22.75
CA THR A 208 12.47 -10.41 -24.10
C THR A 208 11.45 -9.71 -24.97
N GLU A 209 11.88 -8.97 -25.99
CA GLU A 209 10.95 -8.38 -26.96
C GLU A 209 9.97 -9.43 -27.49
N GLU A 210 10.38 -10.70 -27.53
CA GLU A 210 9.56 -11.83 -27.93
C GLU A 210 8.44 -12.19 -26.92
N ALA A 211 8.68 -12.05 -25.62
CA ALA A 211 7.66 -12.23 -24.58
C ALA A 211 6.67 -11.06 -24.56
N GLU A 212 7.15 -9.84 -24.78
CA GLU A 212 6.33 -8.63 -24.91
C GLU A 212 5.45 -8.68 -26.17
N ALA A 213 6.03 -9.01 -27.34
CA ALA A 213 5.30 -9.16 -28.59
C ALA A 213 4.27 -10.32 -28.55
N ARG A 214 4.51 -11.35 -27.74
CA ARG A 214 3.54 -12.44 -27.55
C ARG A 214 2.38 -11.99 -26.66
N ALA A 215 2.65 -11.24 -25.61
CA ALA A 215 1.61 -10.67 -24.75
C ALA A 215 0.75 -9.65 -25.51
N GLU A 216 1.38 -8.82 -26.34
CA GLU A 216 0.68 -7.83 -27.17
C GLU A 216 -0.17 -8.48 -28.26
N ARG A 217 0.32 -9.55 -28.93
CA ARG A 217 -0.49 -10.36 -29.85
C ARG A 217 -1.69 -11.01 -29.15
N ALA A 218 -1.49 -11.59 -27.97
CA ALA A 218 -2.57 -12.22 -27.22
C ALA A 218 -3.64 -11.21 -26.78
N ALA A 219 -3.22 -9.99 -26.43
CA ALA A 219 -4.16 -8.89 -26.14
C ALA A 219 -4.93 -8.46 -27.39
N ALA A 220 -4.26 -8.33 -28.54
CA ALA A 220 -4.90 -8.00 -29.82
C ALA A 220 -5.90 -9.07 -30.28
N GLU A 221 -5.57 -10.36 -30.14
CA GLU A 221 -6.49 -11.46 -30.48
C GLU A 221 -7.74 -11.46 -29.58
N LEU A 222 -7.58 -11.20 -28.28
CA LEU A 222 -8.72 -11.07 -27.37
C LEU A 222 -9.61 -9.87 -27.70
N LEU A 223 -9.01 -8.73 -28.08
CA LEU A 223 -9.76 -7.55 -28.53
C LEU A 223 -10.53 -7.83 -29.83
N ALA A 224 -9.92 -8.57 -30.76
CA ALA A 224 -10.57 -8.99 -32.00
C ALA A 224 -11.73 -9.98 -31.75
N GLU A 225 -11.56 -10.94 -30.83
CA GLU A 225 -12.61 -11.89 -30.45
C GLU A 225 -13.79 -11.18 -29.74
N LEU A 226 -13.50 -10.14 -28.96
CA LEU A 226 -14.52 -9.30 -28.33
C LEU A 226 -15.13 -8.25 -29.28
N GLY A 227 -14.66 -8.18 -30.53
CA GLY A 227 -15.17 -7.24 -31.55
C GLY A 227 -14.89 -5.77 -31.23
N LEU A 228 -13.84 -5.51 -30.45
CA LEU A 228 -13.41 -4.17 -30.01
C LEU A 228 -12.20 -3.66 -30.82
N ASP A 229 -11.99 -4.20 -32.02
CA ASP A 229 -10.97 -3.70 -32.93
C ASP A 229 -11.34 -2.27 -33.36
N ASP A 230 -10.40 -1.33 -33.22
CA ASP A 230 -10.59 0.11 -33.41
C ASP A 230 -11.27 0.41 -34.76
N SER A 231 -12.58 0.62 -34.73
CA SER A 231 -13.24 1.39 -35.77
C SER A 231 -12.76 2.84 -35.63
N PRO A 232 -12.26 3.49 -36.69
CA PRO A 232 -11.96 4.90 -36.63
C PRO A 232 -13.25 5.61 -36.25
N ASN A 233 -13.22 6.29 -35.12
CA ASN A 233 -14.34 7.07 -34.62
C ASN A 233 -14.47 8.32 -35.51
N ASP A 234 -15.06 8.15 -36.69
CA ASP A 234 -15.41 9.23 -37.61
C ASP A 234 -16.65 9.91 -37.05
N PHE A 235 -16.43 10.92 -36.21
CA PHE A 235 -17.43 11.94 -35.96
C PHE A 235 -17.60 12.78 -37.24
N ALA A 236 -18.50 12.36 -38.13
CA ALA A 236 -18.99 13.18 -39.23
C ALA A 236 -20.49 13.01 -39.46
N ALA A 237 -21.17 14.14 -39.47
CA ALA A 237 -22.61 14.27 -39.71
C ALA A 237 -23.04 13.75 -41.09
N SER A 238 -24.21 13.12 -41.17
CA SER A 238 -25.36 13.56 -41.98
C SER A 238 -26.30 12.40 -42.36
N ASP A 239 -27.59 12.68 -42.16
CA ASP A 239 -28.72 12.41 -43.05
C ASP A 239 -28.72 11.14 -43.95
N GLY A 240 -29.75 10.29 -43.82
CA GLY A 240 -29.94 9.25 -44.84
C GLY A 240 -30.96 8.15 -44.57
N GLN A 241 -32.24 8.50 -44.60
CA GLN A 241 -33.35 7.69 -45.14
C GLN A 241 -33.40 6.16 -44.87
N VAL A 242 -34.34 5.73 -44.02
CA VAL A 242 -35.02 4.44 -44.21
C VAL A 242 -36.46 4.69 -44.65
N LYS A 243 -36.70 4.48 -45.96
CA LYS A 243 -38.04 4.48 -46.57
C LYS A 243 -38.73 3.12 -46.35
N LYS A 244 -39.87 3.20 -45.65
CA LYS A 244 -41.18 2.57 -45.91
C LYS A 244 -41.27 1.06 -46.25
N SER A 245 -42.03 0.37 -45.40
CA SER A 245 -43.20 -0.47 -45.75
C SER A 245 -43.92 -0.86 -44.44
N LYS A 246 -45.24 -1.03 -44.27
CA LYS A 246 -46.46 -0.78 -45.05
C LYS A 246 -47.64 -0.76 -44.04
N LYS A 247 -48.32 0.38 -43.92
CA LYS A 247 -49.75 0.64 -43.67
C LYS A 247 -50.62 -0.44 -42.96
N LYS A 248 -51.18 -0.11 -41.79
CA LYS A 248 -52.57 -0.45 -41.41
C LYS A 248 -53.30 0.77 -40.82
N LYS A 249 -54.61 0.75 -40.97
CA LYS A 249 -55.53 1.88 -41.20
C LYS A 249 -56.46 2.07 -39.99
N GLY A 250 -56.71 3.31 -39.58
CA GLY A 250 -57.74 3.71 -38.60
C GLY A 250 -57.21 4.83 -37.69
N GLY A 251 -57.85 5.96 -37.43
CA GLY A 251 -59.12 6.57 -37.84
C GLY A 251 -59.16 7.98 -37.22
N LYS A 252 -59.83 8.93 -37.91
CA LYS A 252 -60.30 10.28 -37.50
C LYS A 252 -60.34 10.56 -35.97
N LYS A 253 -60.11 11.77 -35.42
CA LYS A 253 -60.54 13.12 -35.86
C LYS A 253 -59.93 14.23 -34.94
N LYS A 254 -59.83 15.45 -35.51
CA LYS A 254 -59.54 16.80 -34.97
C LYS A 254 -60.32 17.15 -33.67
N ASN A 255 -59.87 18.01 -32.75
CA ASN A 255 -59.71 19.49 -32.81
C ASN A 255 -59.17 19.95 -31.42
N LYS A 256 -58.18 20.85 -31.27
CA LYS A 256 -58.15 22.32 -31.40
C LYS A 256 -58.47 23.08 -30.10
N LYS A 257 -57.49 23.90 -29.67
CA LYS A 257 -57.57 25.15 -28.86
C LYS A 257 -58.02 25.00 -27.40
N LYS A 258 -57.68 25.87 -26.45
CA LYS A 258 -56.70 26.95 -26.22
C LYS A 258 -57.00 27.35 -24.75
N SER A 259 -55.98 27.69 -23.97
CA SER A 259 -55.97 28.71 -22.91
C SER A 259 -57.30 29.10 -22.22
N LYS A 260 -57.40 28.85 -20.92
CA LYS A 260 -57.40 29.92 -19.91
C LYS A 260 -57.01 29.34 -18.56
#